data_AF-A0A920QT42-F1
#
_entry.id   AF-A0A920QT42-F1
#
_cell.length_a   1.000
_cell.length_b   1.000
_cell.length_c   1.000
_cell.angle_alpha   90.00
_cell.angle_beta   90.00
_cell.angle_gamma   90.00
#
_symmetry.space_group_name_H-M   'P 1'
#
loop_
_entity.id
_entity.type
_entity.pdbx_description
1 polymer ?
#
loop_
_entity_poly.entity_id
_entity_poly.type
_entity_poly.pdbx_seq_one_letter_code
_entity_poly.pdbx_strand_id
1 'polypeptide(L)' 'MLLGITKASLATESFISAASFQETTRVLTEAAVRGMRDDLRGLKENVIVGRLIPAGTGFAHHEERRKTQEDFPGR' A
#
# COMPACT_ATOMS: atom_id res chain seq x y z
N MET A 1 6.48 -13.55 -17.21
CA MET A 1 6.37 -12.37 -18.10
C MET A 1 7.50 -11.40 -17.75
N LEU A 2 8.21 -10.85 -18.73
CA LEU A 2 9.17 -9.75 -18.51
C LEU A 2 8.47 -8.42 -18.80
N LEU A 3 8.54 -7.47 -17.86
CA LEU A 3 7.93 -6.15 -17.97
C LEU A 3 9.02 -5.09 -17.83
N GLY A 4 9.01 -4.07 -18.69
CA GLY A 4 9.87 -2.89 -18.52
C GLY A 4 9.49 -2.09 -17.27
N ILE A 5 10.41 -1.28 -16.74
CA ILE A 5 10.25 -0.58 -15.45
C ILE A 5 8.97 0.24 -15.37
N THR A 6 8.59 0.96 -16.43
CA THR A 6 7.36 1.76 -16.46
C THR A 6 6.13 0.88 -16.29
N LYS A 7 6.09 -0.28 -16.95
CA LYS A 7 4.95 -1.20 -16.90
C LYS A 7 4.91 -1.96 -15.58
N ALA A 8 6.07 -2.27 -15.00
CA ALA A 8 6.17 -2.87 -13.68
C ALA A 8 5.68 -1.91 -12.58
N SER A 9 6.03 -0.62 -12.66
CA SER A 9 5.61 0.39 -11.67
C SER A 9 4.10 0.67 -11.65
N LEU A 10 3.38 0.37 -12.74
CA LEU A 10 1.93 0.52 -12.81
C LEU A 10 1.17 -0.63 -12.13
N ALA A 11 1.82 -1.77 -11.90
CA ALA A 11 1.21 -2.97 -11.34
C ALA A 11 1.18 -2.99 -9.80
N THR A 12 1.07 -1.83 -9.14
CA THR A 12 0.97 -1.75 -7.68
C THR A 12 -0.45 -2.08 -7.21
N GLU A 13 -0.55 -2.90 -6.15
CA GLU A 13 -1.84 -3.27 -5.54
C GLU A 13 -2.40 -2.17 -4.64
N SER A 14 -1.55 -1.26 -4.17
CA SER A 14 -1.95 -0.11 -3.36
C SER A 14 -2.50 0.99 -4.24
N PHE A 15 -3.80 1.28 -4.12
CA PHE A 15 -4.43 2.37 -4.86
C PHE A 15 -3.91 3.75 -4.40
N ILE A 16 -3.49 3.87 -3.13
CA ILE A 16 -2.85 5.09 -2.60
C ILE A 16 -1.52 5.33 -3.31
N SER A 17 -0.71 4.29 -3.47
CA SER A 17 0.54 4.34 -4.23
C SER A 17 0.31 4.54 -5.74
N ALA A 18 -0.72 3.93 -6.32
CA ALA A 18 -1.08 4.11 -7.73
C ALA A 18 -1.49 5.56 -8.03
N ALA A 19 -2.35 6.15 -7.19
CA ALA A 19 -2.91 7.50 -7.39
C ALA A 19 -1.87 8.63 -7.44
N SER A 20 -0.64 8.37 -7.00
CA SER A 20 0.46 9.33 -6.97
C SER A 20 1.47 9.19 -8.13
N PHE A 21 1.32 8.20 -9.01
CA PHE A 21 2.07 8.10 -10.29
C PHE A 21 1.18 7.82 -11.51
N GLN A 22 -0.10 7.53 -11.29
CA GLN A 22 -1.11 7.33 -12.33
C GLN A 22 -2.17 8.43 -12.23
N GLU A 23 -3.10 8.49 -13.18
CA GLU A 23 -4.17 9.48 -13.20
C GLU A 23 -5.04 9.42 -11.92
N THR A 24 -4.86 10.38 -11.02
CA THR A 24 -5.40 10.35 -9.65
C THR A 24 -6.92 10.20 -9.61
N THR A 25 -7.66 10.99 -10.40
CA THR A 25 -9.13 10.94 -10.43
C THR A 25 -9.63 9.56 -10.83
N ARG A 26 -9.02 8.96 -11.84
CA ARG A 26 -9.38 7.64 -12.33
C ARG A 26 -9.13 6.56 -11.28
N VAL A 27 -7.93 6.54 -10.71
CA VAL A 27 -7.54 5.54 -9.69
C VAL A 27 -8.46 5.60 -8.47
N LEU A 28 -8.74 6.80 -7.95
CA LEU A 28 -9.60 6.96 -6.78
C LEU A 28 -11.06 6.59 -7.07
N THR A 29 -11.55 6.90 -8.28
CA THR A 29 -12.90 6.50 -8.71
C THR A 29 -13.03 4.98 -8.79
N GLU A 30 -12.07 4.30 -9.43
CA GLU A 30 -12.07 2.84 -9.54
C GLU A 30 -11.98 2.16 -8.17
N ALA A 31 -11.12 2.67 -7.27
CA ALA A 31 -10.99 2.16 -5.90
C ALA A 31 -12.28 2.33 -5.08
N ALA A 32 -12.93 3.51 -5.19
CA ALA A 32 -14.18 3.80 -4.48
C ALA A 32 -15.34 2.91 -4.97
N VAL A 33 -15.50 2.77 -6.29
CA VAL A 33 -16.57 1.94 -6.88
C VAL A 33 -16.39 0.46 -6.52
N ARG A 34 -15.15 -0.02 -6.41
CA ARG A 34 -14.83 -1.41 -6.04
C ARG A 34 -14.78 -1.65 -4.53
N GLY A 35 -14.92 -0.61 -3.69
CA GLY A 35 -14.79 -0.72 -2.24
C GLY A 35 -13.41 -1.22 -1.78
N MET A 36 -12.35 -0.86 -2.52
CA MET A 36 -10.99 -1.33 -2.22
C MET A 36 -10.51 -0.79 -0.87
N ARG A 37 -9.71 -1.60 -0.18
CA ARG A 37 -8.99 -1.21 1.05
C ARG A 37 -7.50 -1.33 0.80
N ASP A 38 -6.75 -0.40 1.37
CA ASP A 38 -5.29 -0.39 1.28
C ASP A 38 -4.71 -0.85 2.62
N ASP A 39 -3.94 -1.93 2.58
CA ASP A 39 -3.34 -2.53 3.78
C ASP A 39 -2.07 -1.80 4.23
N LEU A 40 -1.57 -0.82 3.46
CA LEU A 40 -0.42 0.00 3.83
C LEU A 40 0.84 -0.85 4.12
N ARG A 41 1.17 -1.80 3.25
CA ARG A 41 2.28 -2.76 3.45
C ARG A 41 3.61 -2.32 2.84
N GLY A 42 3.57 -1.39 1.90
CA GLY A 42 4.69 -0.88 1.12
C GLY A 42 5.17 0.48 1.59
N LEU A 43 6.31 0.90 1.03
CA LEU A 43 7.00 2.11 1.47
C LEU A 43 6.23 3.37 1.08
N LYS A 44 5.78 3.45 -0.16
CA LYS A 44 5.25 4.68 -0.73
C LYS A 44 3.93 5.09 -0.08
N GLU A 45 3.02 4.15 0.12
CA GLU A 45 1.74 4.43 0.75
C GLU A 45 1.90 4.83 2.22
N ASN A 46 2.82 4.20 2.98
CA ASN A 46 3.12 4.63 4.35
C ASN A 46 3.70 6.04 4.41
N VAL A 47 4.59 6.41 3.48
CA VAL A 47 5.10 7.79 3.38
C VAL A 47 3.96 8.77 3.10
N ILE A 48 3.09 8.46 2.13
CA ILE A 48 1.98 9.34 1.73
C ILE A 48 1.03 9.60 2.90
N VAL A 49 0.72 8.58 3.71
CA VAL A 49 -0.20 8.72 4.86
C VAL A 49 0.48 9.14 6.17
N GLY A 50 1.80 9.39 6.15
CA GLY A 50 2.56 9.83 7.33
C GLY A 50 2.78 8.75 8.39
N ARG A 51 2.76 7.47 8.01
CA ARG A 51 3.11 6.34 8.90
C ARG A 51 4.60 6.00 8.78
N LEU A 52 5.15 5.39 9.83
CA LEU A 52 6.51 4.85 9.79
C LEU A 52 6.61 3.83 8.63
N ILE A 53 7.69 3.89 7.86
CA ILE A 53 7.88 3.01 6.70
C ILE A 53 8.25 1.58 7.13
N PRO A 54 7.88 0.54 6.38
CA PRO A 54 8.25 -0.85 6.65
C PRO A 54 9.69 -1.17 6.20
N ALA A 55 10.64 -0.32 6.59
CA ALA A 55 12.05 -0.45 6.25
C ALA A 55 12.91 0.11 7.38
N GLY A 56 14.16 -0.38 7.49
CA GLY A 56 15.10 0.04 8.54
C GLY A 56 14.52 -0.16 9.94
N THR A 57 14.63 0.87 10.79
CA THR A 57 14.09 0.85 12.17
C THR A 57 12.58 0.72 12.23
N GLY A 58 11.87 1.04 11.14
CA GLY A 58 10.43 0.85 11.05
C GLY A 58 9.98 -0.59 10.83
N PHE A 59 10.90 -1.50 10.50
CA PHE A 59 10.56 -2.91 10.29
C PHE A 59 10.02 -3.58 11.56
N ALA A 60 10.65 -3.32 12.71
CA ALA A 60 10.21 -3.89 13.99
C ALA A 60 8.78 -3.47 14.36
N HIS A 61 8.44 -2.20 14.15
CA HIS A 61 7.09 -1.66 14.39
C HIS A 61 6.04 -2.32 13.47
N HIS A 62 6.38 -2.56 12.20
CA HIS A 62 5.49 -3.24 11.27
C HIS A 62 5.34 -4.73 11.58
N GLU A 63 6.41 -5.42 11.99
CA GLU A 63 6.35 -6.81 12.44
C GLU A 63 5.47 -6.98 13.69
N GLU A 64 5.67 -6.13 14.70
CA GLU A 64 4.90 -6.18 15.95
C GLU A 64 3.41 -5.93 15.70
N ARG A 65 3.08 -4.95 14.85
CA ARG A 65 1.68 -4.70 14.45
C ARG A 65 1.07 -5.87 13.71
N ARG A 66 1.84 -6.56 12.85
CA ARG A 66 1.35 -7.73 12.13
C ARG A 66 1.06 -8.89 13.08
N LYS A 67 1.97 -9.17 14.03
CA LYS A 67 1.75 -10.17 15.09
C LYS A 67 0.52 -9.85 15.93
N THR A 68 0.35 -8.58 16.32
CA THR A 68 -0.81 -8.12 17.10
C THR A 68 -2.13 -8.32 16.34
N GLN A 69 -2.14 -8.18 15.00
CA GLN A 69 -3.32 -8.46 14.17
C GLN A 69 -3.59 -9.98 14.03
N GLU A 70 -2.54 -10.80 13.96
CA GLU A 70 -2.67 -12.26 13.87
C GLU A 70 -3.16 -12.88 15.18
N ASP A 71 -2.72 -12.36 16.33
CA ASP A 71 -3.10 -12.85 17.66
C ASP A 71 -4.55 -12.51 18.06
N PHE A 72 -5.21 -11.59 17.34
CA PHE A 72 -6.61 -11.21 17.55
C PHE A 72 -7.40 -11.22 16.23
N PRO A 73 -7.89 -12.39 15.77
CA PRO A 73 -8.56 -12.53 14.47
C PRO A 73 -10.00 -11.97 14.42
N GLY A 74 -10.30 -10.91 15.18
CA GLY A 74 -11.68 -10.49 15.49
C GLY A 74 -11.95 -8.99 15.55
N ARG A 75 -11.25 -8.14 14.79
CA ARG A 75 -11.71 -6.77 14.49
C ARG A 75 -11.85 -6.54 12.99
#